data_AF-A0A2A3AGZ9-F1
#
_entry.id   AF-A0A2A3AGZ9-F1
#
_cell.length_a   1.000
_cell.length_b   1.000
_cell.length_c   1.000
_cell.angle_alpha   90.00
_cell.angle_beta   90.00
_cell.angle_gamma   90.00
#
_symmetry.space_group_name_H-M   'P 1'
#
loop_
_entity.id
_entity.type
_entity.pdbx_description
1 polymer ?
#
loop_
_entity_poly.entity_id
_entity_poly.type
_entity_poly.pdbx_seq_one_letter_code
_entity_poly.pdbx_strand_id
1 'polypeptide(L)'
;MFGISGGEAILILVVALVVIGPERLPEYAEKLKDLIKSLKRYATGAKDDLRETLGPEFSDVDWRKLDPRQYDPRVIVREALMEDDEPQTPGYQAASVAAPTVRRLEPGERAPFDTEAT
;
A
#
# COMPACT_ATOMS: atom_id res chain seq x y z
N MET A 1 -10.30 -20.68 -6.22
CA MET A 1 -11.00 -20.93 -7.48
C MET A 1 -10.01 -20.92 -8.64
N PHE A 2 -9.29 -22.04 -8.82
CA PHE A 2 -8.70 -22.42 -10.10
C PHE A 2 -8.93 -23.92 -10.19
N GLY A 3 -10.03 -24.31 -10.84
CA GLY A 3 -10.44 -25.71 -10.99
C GLY A 3 -9.63 -26.41 -12.07
N ILE A 4 -8.30 -26.28 -12.03
CA ILE A 4 -7.40 -26.82 -13.03
C ILE A 4 -7.05 -28.25 -12.61
N SER A 5 -7.56 -29.22 -13.34
CA SER A 5 -7.16 -30.62 -13.23
C SER A 5 -5.75 -30.83 -13.78
N GLY A 6 -5.08 -31.92 -13.39
CA GLY A 6 -3.72 -32.24 -13.87
C GLY A 6 -3.61 -32.28 -15.40
N GLY A 7 -4.67 -32.68 -16.10
CA GLY A 7 -4.71 -32.67 -17.56
C GLY A 7 -4.78 -31.26 -18.16
N GLU A 8 -5.57 -30.36 -17.58
CA GLU A 8 -5.65 -28.96 -18.03
C GLU A 8 -4.33 -28.21 -17.81
N ALA A 9 -3.61 -28.51 -16.72
CA ALA A 9 -2.28 -27.94 -16.48
C ALA A 9 -1.28 -28.33 -17.59
N ILE A 10 -1.32 -29.59 -18.04
CA ILE A 10 -0.48 -30.06 -19.16
C ILE A 10 -0.88 -29.36 -20.46
N LEU A 11 -2.18 -29.20 -20.73
CA LEU A 11 -2.65 -28.48 -21.92
C LEU A 11 -2.14 -27.04 -21.94
N ILE A 12 -2.22 -26.33 -20.80
CA ILE A 12 -1.70 -24.96 -20.67
C ILE A 12 -0.18 -24.93 -20.92
N LEU A 13 0.56 -25.90 -20.39
CA LEU A 13 2.01 -26.00 -20.62
C LEU A 13 2.32 -26.15 -22.11
N VAL A 14 1.61 -27.04 -22.82
CA VAL A 14 1.79 -27.24 -24.26
C VAL A 14 1.48 -25.97 -25.03
N VAL A 15 0.35 -25.31 -24.72
CA VAL A 15 -0.02 -24.04 -25.37
C VAL A 15 1.05 -22.97 -25.11
N ALA A 16 1.53 -22.83 -23.88
CA ALA A 16 2.58 -21.88 -23.54
C ALA A 16 3.88 -22.16 -24.32
N LEU A 17 4.28 -23.43 -24.43
CA LEU A 17 5.45 -23.85 -25.22
C LEU A 17 5.29 -23.53 -26.70
N VAL A 18 4.09 -23.67 -27.27
CA VAL A 18 3.83 -23.35 -28.68
C VAL A 18 3.85 -21.84 -28.92
N VAL A 19 3.21 -21.05 -28.05
CA VAL A 19 3.10 -19.59 -28.19
C VAL A 19 4.46 -18.90 -28.00
N ILE A 20 5.22 -19.32 -26.98
CA ILE A 20 6.52 -18.72 -26.64
C ILE A 20 7.66 -19.35 -27.46
N GLY A 21 7.53 -20.63 -27.79
CA GLY A 21 8.56 -21.47 -28.36
C GLY A 21 9.37 -22.21 -27.28
N PRO A 22 9.58 -23.54 -27.39
CA PRO A 22 10.29 -24.32 -26.38
C PRO A 22 11.76 -23.92 -26.24
N GLU A 23 12.37 -23.37 -27.29
CA GLU A 23 13.76 -22.92 -27.29
C GLU A 23 13.95 -21.60 -26.52
N ARG A 24 12.92 -20.75 -26.46
CA ARG A 24 13.00 -19.40 -25.85
C ARG A 24 12.66 -19.42 -24.37
N LEU A 25 11.82 -20.36 -23.94
CA LEU A 25 11.41 -20.53 -22.56
C LEU A 25 12.59 -20.68 -21.56
N PRO A 26 13.61 -21.53 -21.81
CA PRO A 26 14.77 -21.63 -20.91
C PRO A 26 15.57 -20.33 -20.85
N GLU A 27 15.74 -19.64 -21.97
CA GLU A 27 16.44 -18.35 -22.03
C GLU A 27 15.75 -17.29 -21.14
N TYR A 28 14.41 -17.22 -21.18
CA TYR A 28 13.66 -16.32 -20.30
C TYR A 28 13.69 -16.76 -18.83
N ALA A 29 13.66 -18.07 -18.56
CA ALA A 29 13.78 -18.60 -17.21
C ALA A 29 15.14 -18.25 -16.57
N GLU A 30 16.22 -18.30 -17.35
CA GLU A 30 17.55 -17.86 -16.92
C GLU A 30 17.57 -16.36 -16.58
N LYS A 31 17.03 -15.51 -17.45
CA LYS A 31 16.92 -14.06 -17.20
C LYS A 31 16.13 -13.75 -15.92
N LEU A 32 15.01 -14.45 -15.73
CA LEU A 32 14.19 -14.31 -14.52
C LEU A 32 14.95 -14.78 -13.27
N LYS A 33 15.65 -15.91 -13.35
CA LYS A 33 16.48 -16.43 -12.26
C LYS A 33 17.56 -15.42 -11.86
N ASP A 34 18.24 -14.82 -12.82
CA ASP A 34 19.29 -13.84 -12.55
C ASP A 34 18.73 -12.55 -11.95
N LEU A 35 17.55 -12.13 -12.39
CA LEU A 35 16.81 -11.02 -11.78
C LEU A 35 16.43 -11.33 -10.33
N ILE A 36 15.87 -12.51 -10.05
CA ILE A 36 15.52 -12.95 -8.69
C ILE A 36 16.77 -13.02 -7.82
N LYS A 37 17.88 -13.57 -8.33
CA LYS A 37 19.15 -13.68 -7.59
C LYS A 37 19.72 -12.31 -7.25
N SER A 38 19.60 -11.35 -8.19
CA SER A 38 20.06 -9.98 -8.00
C SER A 38 19.19 -9.24 -7.00
N LEU A 39 17.87 -9.38 -7.11
CA LEU A 39 16.93 -8.83 -6.14
C LEU A 39 17.17 -9.40 -4.73
N LYS A 40 17.38 -10.71 -4.61
CA LYS A 40 17.71 -11.36 -3.33
C LYS A 40 18.99 -10.78 -2.73
N ARG A 41 20.05 -10.66 -3.52
CA ARG A 41 21.33 -10.08 -3.07
C ARG A 41 21.18 -8.64 -2.61
N TYR A 42 20.43 -7.83 -3.36
CA TYR A 42 20.13 -6.44 -2.98
C TYR A 42 19.33 -6.37 -1.68
N ALA A 43 18.29 -7.19 -1.53
CA ALA A 43 17.47 -7.25 -0.32
C ALA A 43 18.27 -7.74 0.90
N THR A 44 19.19 -8.70 0.72
CA THR A 44 20.08 -9.16 1.80
C THR A 44 21.06 -8.06 2.20
N GLY A 45 21.71 -7.39 1.25
CA GLY A 45 22.61 -6.27 1.54
C GLY A 45 21.91 -5.11 2.26
N ALA A 46 20.75 -4.68 1.76
CA ALA A 46 19.96 -3.64 2.41
C ALA A 46 19.53 -4.06 3.84
N LYS A 47 19.17 -5.33 4.05
CA LYS A 47 18.84 -5.84 5.38
C LYS A 47 20.04 -5.83 6.32
N ASP A 48 21.23 -6.16 5.81
CA ASP A 48 22.47 -6.15 6.58
C ASP A 48 22.89 -4.71 6.94
N ASP A 49 22.82 -3.78 5.98
CA ASP A 49 23.11 -2.34 6.19
C ASP A 49 22.14 -1.70 7.19
N LEU A 50 20.84 -2.03 7.11
CA LEU A 50 19.83 -1.58 8.08
C LEU A 50 20.11 -2.17 9.47
N ARG A 51 20.51 -3.44 9.56
CA ARG A 51 20.85 -4.10 10.83
C ARG A 51 22.09 -3.48 11.47
N GLU A 52 23.07 -3.09 10.66
CA GLU A 52 24.33 -2.49 11.15
C GLU A 52 24.14 -1.03 11.57
N THR A 53 23.34 -0.26 10.83
CA THR A 53 23.11 1.17 11.11
C THR A 53 22.12 1.41 12.26
N LEU A 54 21.08 0.57 12.36
CA LEU A 54 20.03 0.74 13.37
C LEU A 54 20.28 -0.07 14.65
N GLY A 55 21.33 -0.89 14.66
CA GLY A 55 21.68 -1.76 15.78
C GLY A 55 20.68 -2.90 16.01
N PRO A 56 21.03 -3.89 16.85
CA PRO A 56 20.19 -5.05 17.17
C PRO A 56 18.83 -4.68 17.78
N GLU A 57 18.61 -3.43 18.19
CA GLU A 57 17.35 -2.91 18.74
C GLU A 57 16.25 -2.76 17.68
N PHE A 58 16.59 -2.71 16.38
CA PHE A 58 15.60 -2.68 15.28
C PHE A 58 15.25 -4.07 14.72
N SER A 59 15.88 -5.14 15.21
CA SER A 59 15.53 -6.54 14.90
C SER A 59 14.08 -6.86 15.25
N ASP A 60 13.54 -6.15 16.24
CA ASP A 60 12.18 -6.29 16.79
C ASP A 60 11.21 -5.22 16.28
N VAL A 61 11.57 -4.42 15.27
CA VAL A 61 10.59 -3.57 14.56
C VAL A 61 9.77 -4.46 13.62
N ASP A 62 8.87 -5.20 14.26
CA ASP A 62 7.50 -5.49 13.91
C ASP A 62 7.05 -5.07 12.50
N TRP A 63 7.65 -5.68 11.47
CA TRP A 63 7.14 -5.61 10.09
C TRP A 63 5.68 -6.11 9.97
N ARG A 64 5.20 -6.84 10.99
CA ARG A 64 3.81 -7.23 11.19
C ARG A 64 2.88 -6.07 11.60
N LYS A 65 3.39 -4.99 12.19
CA LYS A 65 2.61 -3.77 12.47
C LYS A 65 2.40 -2.89 11.23
N LEU A 66 3.17 -3.14 10.16
CA LEU A 66 2.99 -2.50 8.86
C LEU A 66 2.13 -3.34 7.90
N ASP A 67 1.58 -4.49 8.33
CA ASP A 67 0.62 -5.26 7.55
C ASP A 67 -0.74 -4.53 7.56
N PRO A 68 -1.23 -3.99 6.41
CA PRO A 68 -2.48 -3.21 6.34
C PRO A 68 -3.73 -3.97 6.79
N ARG A 69 -3.62 -5.29 6.96
CA ARG A 69 -4.71 -6.16 7.42
C ARG A 69 -4.78 -6.32 8.94
N GLN A 70 -3.72 -5.92 9.65
CA GLN A 70 -3.63 -6.02 11.11
C GLN A 70 -3.93 -4.68 11.81
N TYR A 71 -4.23 -3.62 11.06
CA TYR A 71 -4.90 -2.42 11.57
C TYR A 71 -6.38 -2.75 11.81
N ASP A 72 -6.65 -3.64 12.77
CA ASP A 72 -8.01 -4.06 13.11
C ASP A 72 -8.72 -2.90 13.84
N PRO A 73 -9.69 -2.22 13.19
CA PRO A 73 -10.34 -1.04 13.74
C PRO A 73 -11.06 -1.36 15.06
N ARG A 74 -11.37 -2.64 15.32
CA ARG A 74 -12.02 -3.09 16.55
C ARG A 74 -11.15 -2.91 17.78
N VAL A 75 -9.83 -2.98 17.64
CA VAL A 75 -8.90 -2.76 18.77
C VAL A 75 -8.89 -1.28 19.13
N ILE A 76 -8.79 -0.39 18.14
CA ILE A 76 -8.82 1.07 18.34
C ILE A 76 -10.14 1.52 18.96
N VAL A 77 -11.26 0.94 18.51
CA VAL A 77 -12.59 1.24 19.06
C VAL A 77 -12.75 0.68 20.48
N ARG A 78 -12.24 -0.52 20.77
CA ARG A 78 -12.27 -1.08 22.13
C ARG A 78 -11.39 -0.30 23.10
N GLU A 79 -10.23 0.16 22.65
CA GLU A 79 -9.37 1.04 23.44
C GLU A 79 -10.10 2.35 23.74
N ALA A 80 -10.72 2.99 22.74
CA ALA A 80 -11.50 4.21 22.93
C ALA A 80 -12.70 4.03 23.87
N LEU A 81 -13.42 2.90 23.78
CA LEU A 81 -14.54 2.58 24.68
C LEU A 81 -14.10 2.13 26.09
N MET A 82 -12.85 1.67 26.26
CA MET A 82 -12.29 1.29 27.57
C MET A 82 -11.66 2.50 28.28
N GLU A 83 -11.16 3.48 27.54
CA GLU A 83 -10.65 4.76 28.06
C GLU A 83 -11.79 5.73 28.45
N ASP A 84 -13.02 5.51 27.98
CA ASP A 84 -14.20 6.37 28.21
C ASP A 84 -14.76 6.36 29.66
N ASP A 85 -14.06 5.74 30.64
CA ASP A 85 -14.38 5.90 32.08
C ASP A 85 -13.54 7.01 32.76
N GLU A 86 -12.62 7.68 32.06
CA GLU A 86 -12.01 8.95 32.51
C GLU A 86 -12.22 10.07 31.48
N PRO A 87 -12.99 11.13 31.80
CA PRO A 87 -13.21 12.24 30.88
C PRO A 87 -12.00 13.16 30.86
N GLN A 88 -10.96 12.79 30.10
CA GLN A 88 -9.89 13.70 29.70
C GLN A 88 -9.95 13.90 28.19
N THR A 89 -10.77 14.85 27.75
CA THR A 89 -10.85 15.31 26.36
C THR A 89 -9.46 15.74 25.87
N PRO A 90 -8.77 14.98 25.00
CA PRO A 90 -7.55 15.47 24.37
C PRO A 90 -7.99 16.43 23.28
N GLY A 91 -7.59 17.69 23.41
CA GLY A 91 -7.84 18.73 22.43
C GLY A 91 -7.17 18.40 21.10
N TYR A 92 -7.87 17.68 20.22
CA TYR A 92 -7.79 17.97 18.80
C TYR A 92 -8.44 19.34 18.60
N GLN A 93 -7.63 20.39 18.61
CA GLN A 93 -7.97 21.59 17.86
C GLN A 93 -7.96 21.16 16.39
N ALA A 94 -9.07 20.58 15.93
CA ALA A 94 -9.43 20.69 14.54
C ALA A 94 -9.42 22.20 14.30
N ALA A 95 -8.40 22.70 13.61
CA ALA A 95 -8.42 24.05 13.11
C ALA A 95 -9.75 24.15 12.37
N SER A 96 -10.68 24.89 12.95
CA SER A 96 -11.92 25.27 12.32
C SER A 96 -11.50 26.14 11.15
N VAL A 97 -11.19 25.49 10.03
CA VAL A 97 -11.08 26.19 8.75
C VAL A 97 -12.50 26.63 8.50
N ALA A 98 -12.78 27.91 8.79
CA ALA A 98 -14.09 28.49 8.58
C ALA A 98 -14.53 28.09 7.17
N ALA A 99 -15.58 27.26 7.10
CA ALA A 99 -16.10 26.83 5.81
C ALA A 99 -16.41 28.08 5.00
N PRO A 100 -15.98 28.17 3.73
CA PRO A 100 -16.25 29.33 2.92
C PRO A 100 -17.77 29.53 2.90
N THR A 101 -18.21 30.72 3.31
CA THR A 101 -19.61 31.11 3.26
C THR A 101 -19.98 31.28 1.79
N VAL A 102 -20.37 30.18 1.15
CA VAL A 102 -20.88 30.19 -0.22
C VAL A 102 -22.22 30.91 -0.20
N ARG A 103 -22.19 32.23 -0.40
CA ARG A 103 -23.40 33.03 -0.57
C ARG A 103 -24.04 32.61 -1.89
N ARG A 104 -25.23 32.03 -1.83
CA ARG A 104 -26.06 31.77 -3.00
C ARG A 104 -26.51 33.11 -3.58
N LEU A 105 -26.24 33.33 -4.86
CA LEU A 105 -26.69 34.51 -5.59
C LEU A 105 -28.20 34.40 -5.85
N GLU A 106 -28.90 35.53 -5.71
CA GLU A 106 -30.33 35.59 -6.03
C GLU A 106 -30.55 35.53 -7.55
N PRO A 107 -31.70 35.03 -8.04
CA PRO A 107 -31.96 34.92 -9.47
C PRO A 107 -31.85 36.27 -10.20
N GLY A 108 -30.87 36.40 -11.10
CA GLY A 108 -30.59 37.62 -11.86
C GLY A 108 -29.43 38.48 -11.34
N GLU A 109 -28.84 38.12 -10.20
CA GLU A 109 -27.64 38.77 -9.68
C GLU A 109 -26.40 38.28 -10.46
N ARG A 110 -25.56 39.22 -10.93
CA ARG A 110 -24.31 38.88 -11.62
C ARG A 110 -23.24 38.53 -10.60
N ALA A 111 -22.54 37.43 -10.84
CA ALA A 111 -21.42 37.03 -9.99
C ALA A 111 -20.33 38.12 -10.01
N PRO A 112 -19.74 38.45 -8.85
CA PRO A 112 -18.62 39.36 -8.79
C PRO A 112 -17.44 38.76 -9.58
N PHE A 113 -16.86 39.53 -10.48
CA PHE A 113 -15.69 39.14 -11.26
C PHE A 113 -14.45 39.87 -10.76
N ASP A 114 -13.33 39.17 -10.74
CA ASP A 114 -12.04 39.70 -10.32
C ASP A 114 -11.38 40.44 -11.49
N THR A 115 -11.04 41.71 -11.29
CA THR A 115 -10.41 42.56 -12.31
C THR A 115 -8.89 42.45 -12.36
N GLU A 116 -8.27 41.73 -11.41
CA GLU A 116 -6.80 41.57 -11.36
C GLU A 116 -6.30 40.29 -12.04
N ALA A 117 -7.18 39.45 -12.59
CA ALA A 117 -6.80 38.28 -13.38
C ALA A 117 -6.32 38.69 -14.79
N THR A 118 -5.00 38.84 -14.97
CA THR A 118 -4.31 38.99 -16.27
C THR A 118 -3.52 37.74 -16.63
#